data_AF-A0A2J6Q6V4-F1
#
_entry.id   AF-A0A2J6Q6V4-F1
#
_cell.length_a   1.000
_cell.length_b   1.000
_cell.length_c   1.000
_cell.angle_alpha   90.00
_cell.angle_beta   90.00
_cell.angle_gamma   90.00
#
_symmetry.space_group_name_H-M   'P 1'
#
loop_
_entity.id
_entity.type
_entity.pdbx_description
1 polymer ?
#
loop_
_entity_poly.entity_id
_entity_poly.type
_entity_poly.pdbx_seq_one_letter_code
_entity_poly.pdbx_strand_id
1 'polypeptide(L)'
;MGLPPWETSDSQLFALITGANSGLGYSIAARLIDEFLSSPSTSPTKHLILILCTRSPMKTRFTISRLRAHLRKQAEYSEFAKKQRVKAKAQKVEYNWMDTVQRVHFLGVEVDLCDLKSVYAVADKLVNGTVGSPDATTIDGLRLPHGSPGTQSFSEGVKQDRWALSQKAGSIGAQRSWGWGLSGIRIPRLDIIFLSAGTGAWTGVDWPTAIKLVLTDFTEALTYPVFKIARSGAVLKRQSTLKSSNADDATQPLLSEQKDPDEPPLGEVFCSNVFGHYILAHELMPLLSKPSSPSSNSGGKIVWVGSIDGLPEHFSLDDFQGLNTPTPYESSKRLVDFLAITSELPSVKRIADPYFDSSNTVTASKSPNQNDKAVQVRPKMYVTHPGVFVSDIFPLHFILSMLFLWAAYIARWFGSPWHTIYPYEGAVSAVWVALLDTEELENMEGHGQRKCKWGSATDTRGAERVLKTEVSGWGWNGEIENSVDEARRKGRRRDAVELTKEAREDFEITGGKCWAKMEELRKEWEDILGVREEAK
;
A
#
# COMPACT_ATOMS: atom_id res chain seq x y z
N MET A 1 23.21 -16.23 16.34
CA MET A 1 22.13 -15.22 16.24
C MET A 1 21.07 -15.63 17.24
N GLY A 2 20.56 -14.70 18.05
CA GLY A 2 19.44 -15.00 18.95
C GLY A 2 18.15 -15.22 18.14
N LEU A 3 17.24 -16.02 18.67
CA LEU A 3 15.93 -16.23 18.06
C LEU A 3 15.15 -14.90 17.99
N PRO A 4 14.37 -14.65 16.93
CA PRO A 4 13.46 -13.50 16.88
C PRO A 4 12.61 -13.39 18.15
N PRO A 5 12.36 -12.17 18.66
CA PRO A 5 11.67 -11.97 19.95
C PRO A 5 10.20 -12.43 19.96
N TRP A 6 9.64 -12.77 18.80
CA TRP A 6 8.28 -13.29 18.64
C TRP A 6 8.23 -14.80 18.38
N GLU A 7 9.34 -15.54 18.43
CA GLU A 7 9.27 -16.99 18.24
C GLU A 7 8.44 -17.70 19.32
N THR A 8 8.42 -17.16 20.55
CA THR A 8 7.62 -17.69 21.66
C THR A 8 6.18 -17.19 21.67
N SER A 9 5.73 -16.45 20.65
CA SER A 9 4.36 -15.92 20.59
C SER A 9 3.37 -16.95 20.09
N ASP A 10 2.13 -16.90 20.60
CA ASP A 10 1.03 -17.76 20.12
C ASP A 10 0.62 -17.46 18.67
N SER A 11 0.86 -16.24 18.19
CA SER A 11 0.50 -15.81 16.83
C SER A 11 1.27 -14.56 16.38
N GLN A 12 1.49 -14.44 15.07
CA GLN A 12 2.23 -13.35 14.43
C GLN A 12 1.42 -12.82 13.25
N LEU A 13 1.50 -11.51 13.01
CA LEU A 13 0.95 -10.84 11.83
C LEU A 13 2.07 -10.11 11.07
N PHE A 14 2.43 -10.60 9.88
CA PHE A 14 3.43 -9.97 9.02
C PHE A 14 2.75 -9.08 7.97
N ALA A 15 3.02 -7.78 8.02
CA ALA A 15 2.46 -6.80 7.08
C ALA A 15 3.57 -6.00 6.36
N LEU A 16 3.58 -6.06 5.03
CA LEU A 16 4.46 -5.25 4.16
C LEU A 16 3.72 -3.99 3.71
N ILE A 17 4.33 -2.80 3.82
CA ILE A 17 3.72 -1.53 3.41
C ILE A 17 4.63 -0.79 2.44
N THR A 18 4.14 -0.55 1.21
CA THR A 18 4.83 0.27 0.21
C THR A 18 4.63 1.76 0.43
N GLY A 19 5.70 2.56 0.28
CA GLY A 19 5.62 4.01 0.45
C GLY A 19 5.38 4.45 1.90
N ALA A 20 5.98 3.72 2.86
CA ALA A 20 5.69 3.91 4.29
C ALA A 20 6.27 5.20 4.91
N ASN A 21 7.05 6.00 4.16
CA ASN A 21 7.83 7.11 4.71
C ASN A 21 7.01 8.36 5.05
N SER A 22 5.88 8.58 4.38
CA SER A 22 5.02 9.76 4.57
C SER A 22 3.59 9.47 4.10
N GLY A 23 2.72 10.48 4.23
CA GLY A 23 1.35 10.44 3.72
C GLY A 23 0.58 9.20 4.16
N LEU A 24 -0.11 8.57 3.21
CA LEU A 24 -1.01 7.45 3.46
C LEU A 24 -0.27 6.19 3.93
N GLY A 25 0.88 5.83 3.33
CA GLY A 25 1.61 4.62 3.73
C GLY A 25 2.09 4.67 5.19
N TYR A 26 2.60 5.83 5.63
CA TYR A 26 2.92 6.05 7.04
C TYR A 26 1.68 5.92 7.93
N SER A 27 0.57 6.52 7.51
CA SER A 27 -0.69 6.49 8.24
C SER A 27 -1.30 5.09 8.34
N ILE A 28 -1.19 4.26 7.29
CA ILE A 28 -1.57 2.84 7.33
C ILE A 28 -0.74 2.11 8.39
N ALA A 29 0.58 2.32 8.43
CA ALA A 29 1.42 1.70 9.45
C ALA A 29 1.04 2.15 10.87
N ALA A 30 0.86 3.46 11.09
CA ALA A 30 0.49 4.01 12.38
C ALA A 30 -0.89 3.52 12.85
N ARG A 31 -1.87 3.50 11.96
CA ARG A 31 -3.24 3.05 12.26
C ARG A 31 -3.31 1.54 12.48
N LEU A 32 -2.56 0.76 11.70
CA LEU A 32 -2.46 -0.68 11.89
C LEU A 32 -1.91 -1.03 13.29
N ILE A 33 -0.95 -0.25 13.81
CA ILE A 33 -0.49 -0.38 15.20
C ILE A 33 -1.64 -0.14 16.18
N ASP A 34 -2.36 0.97 16.00
CA ASP A 34 -3.41 1.39 16.94
C ASP A 34 -4.58 0.40 16.97
N GLU A 35 -5.04 -0.06 15.81
CA GLU A 35 -6.13 -1.03 15.71
C GLU A 35 -5.69 -2.44 16.09
N PHE A 36 -4.46 -2.86 15.78
CA PHE A 36 -3.92 -4.13 16.27
C PHE A 36 -3.89 -4.18 17.80
N LEU A 37 -3.41 -3.12 18.45
CA LEU A 37 -3.29 -3.07 19.91
C LEU A 37 -4.65 -2.96 20.60
N SER A 38 -5.57 -2.19 20.03
CA SER A 38 -6.88 -1.91 20.63
C SER A 38 -7.98 -2.91 20.26
N SER A 39 -7.77 -3.72 19.23
CA SER A 39 -8.75 -4.71 18.78
C SER A 39 -9.02 -5.78 19.86
N PRO A 40 -10.29 -6.00 20.24
CA PRO A 40 -10.66 -7.05 21.17
C PRO A 40 -10.33 -8.47 20.68
N SER A 41 -10.24 -8.68 19.37
CA SER A 41 -9.92 -9.99 18.77
C SER A 41 -8.42 -10.30 18.77
N THR A 42 -7.57 -9.33 19.12
CA THR A 42 -6.12 -9.53 19.15
C THR A 42 -5.67 -9.99 20.53
N SER A 43 -5.20 -11.24 20.64
CA SER A 43 -4.63 -11.78 21.88
C SER A 43 -3.46 -10.90 22.39
N PRO A 44 -3.33 -10.70 23.72
CA PRO A 44 -2.17 -10.04 24.32
C PRO A 44 -0.82 -10.66 23.96
N THR A 45 -0.79 -11.93 23.58
CA THR A 45 0.40 -12.68 23.16
C THR A 45 0.68 -12.60 21.66
N LYS A 46 -0.21 -11.97 20.86
CA LYS A 46 0.00 -11.80 19.41
C LYS A 46 0.99 -10.66 19.15
N HIS A 47 1.88 -10.86 18.18
CA HIS A 47 2.84 -9.86 17.72
C HIS A 47 2.54 -9.36 16.30
N LEU A 48 2.79 -8.08 16.07
CA LEU A 48 2.73 -7.40 14.78
C LEU A 48 4.16 -7.15 14.27
N ILE A 49 4.44 -7.56 13.04
CA ILE A 49 5.71 -7.33 12.37
C ILE A 49 5.44 -6.46 11.13
N LEU A 50 5.90 -5.21 11.18
CA LEU A 50 5.77 -4.25 10.09
C LEU A 50 7.05 -4.23 9.27
N ILE A 51 6.93 -4.56 7.98
CA ILE A 51 8.02 -4.48 7.00
C ILE A 51 7.77 -3.25 6.15
N LEU A 52 8.59 -2.22 6.35
CA LEU A 52 8.39 -0.89 5.80
C LEU A 52 9.27 -0.72 4.55
N CYS A 53 8.63 -0.53 3.40
CA CYS A 53 9.31 -0.23 2.16
C CYS A 53 9.48 1.28 1.99
N THR A 54 10.72 1.75 1.86
CA THR A 54 11.03 3.15 1.53
C THR A 54 12.06 3.24 0.40
N ARG A 55 12.34 4.44 -0.14
CA ARG A 55 13.33 4.59 -1.23
C ARG A 55 14.79 4.62 -0.77
N SER A 56 15.06 4.80 0.53
CA SER A 56 16.45 4.89 1.00
C SER A 56 16.60 4.51 2.47
N PRO A 57 17.78 4.02 2.89
CA PRO A 57 18.01 3.63 4.28
C PRO A 57 17.75 4.77 5.28
N MET A 58 18.03 6.01 4.86
CA MET A 58 17.76 7.19 5.68
C MET A 58 16.25 7.40 5.88
N LYS A 59 15.44 7.28 4.83
CA LYS A 59 13.97 7.34 4.93
C LYS A 59 13.44 6.21 5.80
N THR A 60 13.98 5.00 5.67
CA THR A 60 13.63 3.84 6.51
C THR A 60 13.84 4.15 7.99
N ARG A 61 15.03 4.66 8.36
CA ARG A 61 15.36 5.06 9.75
C ARG A 61 14.40 6.11 10.29
N PHE A 62 14.13 7.16 9.52
CA PHE A 62 13.20 8.21 9.93
C PHE A 62 11.78 7.70 10.18
N THR A 63 11.31 6.83 9.29
CA THR A 63 9.99 6.22 9.37
C THR A 63 9.86 5.39 10.64
N ILE A 64 10.82 4.51 10.91
CA ILE A 64 10.81 3.64 12.10
C ILE A 64 10.90 4.47 13.39
N SER A 65 11.74 5.51 13.44
CA SER A 65 11.81 6.40 14.60
C SER A 65 10.46 7.05 14.90
N ARG A 66 9.79 7.59 13.88
CA ARG A 66 8.46 8.21 14.00
C ARG A 66 7.38 7.20 14.42
N LEU A 67 7.38 5.99 13.86
CA LEU A 67 6.42 4.93 14.23
C LEU A 67 6.65 4.43 15.66
N ARG A 68 7.89 4.38 16.15
CA ARG A 68 8.16 4.13 17.58
C ARG A 68 7.62 5.24 18.45
N ALA A 69 7.84 6.50 18.09
CA ALA A 69 7.26 7.61 18.84
C ALA A 69 5.72 7.51 18.90
N HIS A 70 5.09 7.13 17.77
CA HIS A 70 3.65 6.86 17.70
C HIS A 70 3.23 5.70 18.60
N LEU A 71 3.89 4.54 18.50
CA LEU A 71 3.63 3.35 19.32
C LEU A 71 3.75 3.66 20.82
N ARG A 72 4.76 4.45 21.24
CA ARG A 72 4.89 4.88 22.63
C ARG A 72 3.71 5.75 23.05
N LYS A 73 3.33 6.72 22.22
CA LYS A 73 2.15 7.55 22.49
C LYS A 73 0.91 6.68 22.66
N GLN A 74 0.76 5.64 21.85
CA GLN A 74 -0.34 4.69 21.95
C GLN A 74 -0.28 3.83 23.22
N ALA A 75 0.89 3.32 23.59
CA ALA A 75 1.06 2.49 24.79
C ALA A 75 1.02 3.29 26.11
N GLU A 76 1.48 4.54 26.11
CA GLU A 76 1.70 5.29 27.35
C GLU A 76 0.64 6.38 27.57
N TYR A 77 0.21 7.10 26.54
CA TYR A 77 -0.55 8.35 26.74
C TYR A 77 -1.97 8.33 26.14
N SER A 78 -2.31 7.32 25.33
CA SER A 78 -3.60 7.25 24.64
C SER A 78 -4.78 6.86 25.54
N GLU A 79 -5.99 6.96 24.99
CA GLU A 79 -7.19 6.40 25.61
C GLU A 79 -7.12 4.87 25.79
N PHE A 80 -6.44 4.17 24.88
CA PHE A 80 -6.15 2.74 25.06
C PHE A 80 -5.30 2.52 26.33
N ALA A 81 -4.22 3.29 26.51
CA ALA A 81 -3.36 3.20 27.68
C ALA A 81 -4.12 3.50 28.98
N LYS A 82 -4.99 4.51 28.98
CA LYS A 82 -5.87 4.82 30.12
C LYS A 82 -6.78 3.64 30.48
N LYS A 83 -7.43 3.03 29.48
CA LYS A 83 -8.27 1.84 29.67
C LYS A 83 -7.48 0.65 30.22
N GLN A 84 -6.28 0.40 29.71
CA GLN A 84 -5.41 -0.68 30.22
C GLN A 84 -4.99 -0.44 31.66
N ARG A 85 -4.65 0.80 32.05
CA ARG A 85 -4.34 1.14 33.46
C ARG A 85 -5.51 0.87 34.40
N VAL A 86 -6.73 1.23 33.98
CA VAL A 86 -7.94 0.94 34.77
C VAL A 86 -8.13 -0.58 34.92
N LYS A 87 -7.96 -1.35 33.83
CA LYS A 87 -8.07 -2.81 33.84
C LYS A 87 -6.99 -3.46 34.73
N ALA A 88 -5.74 -3.05 34.61
CA ALA A 88 -4.63 -3.56 35.41
C ALA A 88 -4.84 -3.26 36.91
N LYS A 89 -5.26 -2.04 37.24
CA LYS A 89 -5.61 -1.66 38.62
C LYS A 89 -6.73 -2.52 39.18
N ALA A 90 -7.77 -2.83 38.39
CA ALA A 90 -8.85 -3.72 38.80
C ALA A 90 -8.35 -5.15 39.07
N GLN A 91 -7.32 -5.60 38.34
CA GLN A 91 -6.66 -6.90 38.52
C GLN A 91 -5.56 -6.90 39.58
N LYS A 92 -5.32 -5.77 40.27
CA LYS A 92 -4.21 -5.56 41.21
C LYS A 92 -2.82 -5.80 40.59
N VAL A 93 -2.68 -5.55 39.29
CA VAL A 93 -1.41 -5.61 38.55
C VAL A 93 -1.03 -4.20 38.11
N GLU A 94 0.26 -3.90 38.07
CA GLU A 94 0.75 -2.63 37.51
C GLU A 94 0.72 -2.68 35.98
N TYR A 95 0.23 -1.61 35.35
CA TYR A 95 0.28 -1.51 33.89
C TYR A 95 1.70 -1.14 33.43
N ASN A 96 2.41 -2.10 32.85
CA ASN A 96 3.66 -1.84 32.17
C ASN A 96 3.42 -1.56 30.68
N TRP A 97 3.63 -0.32 30.26
CA TRP A 97 3.49 0.07 28.86
C TRP A 97 4.52 -0.61 27.96
N MET A 98 5.67 -1.06 28.50
CA MET A 98 6.70 -1.75 27.71
C MET A 98 6.19 -3.09 27.16
N ASP A 99 5.35 -3.81 27.90
CA ASP A 99 4.76 -5.09 27.46
C ASP A 99 3.92 -4.89 26.19
N THR A 100 3.21 -3.76 26.10
CA THR A 100 2.41 -3.40 24.91
C THR A 100 3.31 -3.23 23.69
N VAL A 101 4.49 -2.67 23.88
CA VAL A 101 5.40 -2.33 22.79
C VAL A 101 6.11 -3.56 22.29
N GLN A 102 6.55 -4.43 23.19
CA GLN A 102 7.30 -5.64 22.83
C GLN A 102 6.53 -6.53 21.82
N ARG A 103 5.23 -6.26 21.63
CA ARG A 103 4.35 -6.86 20.63
C ARG A 103 4.48 -6.30 19.21
N VAL A 104 5.12 -5.15 18.99
CA VAL A 104 5.22 -4.51 17.67
C VAL A 104 6.68 -4.37 17.24
N HIS A 105 6.98 -4.94 16.08
CA HIS A 105 8.33 -5.04 15.53
C HIS A 105 8.41 -4.33 14.18
N PHE A 106 9.56 -3.70 13.92
CA PHE A 106 9.80 -2.94 12.70
C PHE A 106 10.98 -3.52 11.92
N LEU A 107 10.78 -3.75 10.64
CA LEU A 107 11.78 -4.16 9.67
C LEU A 107 11.78 -3.16 8.51
N GLY A 108 12.95 -2.92 7.92
CA GLY A 108 13.12 -1.95 6.85
C GLY A 108 13.67 -2.59 5.58
N VAL A 109 13.07 -2.26 4.43
CA VAL A 109 13.57 -2.64 3.12
C VAL A 109 13.48 -1.46 2.14
N GLU A 110 14.44 -1.37 1.24
CA GLU A 110 14.54 -0.28 0.28
C GLU A 110 14.12 -0.70 -1.11
N VAL A 111 13.08 -0.08 -1.65
CA VAL A 111 12.59 -0.35 -3.01
C VAL A 111 12.23 0.96 -3.70
N ASP A 112 12.70 1.11 -4.94
CA ASP A 112 12.16 2.08 -5.88
C ASP A 112 11.28 1.35 -6.89
N LEU A 113 9.98 1.64 -6.90
CA LEU A 113 9.01 1.00 -7.80
C LEU A 113 9.18 1.43 -9.25
N CYS A 114 9.96 2.48 -9.50
CA CYS A 114 10.36 2.94 -10.84
C CYS A 114 11.73 2.37 -11.27
N ASP A 115 12.35 1.50 -10.47
CA ASP A 115 13.53 0.72 -10.84
C ASP A 115 13.16 -0.76 -10.72
N LEU A 116 12.85 -1.39 -11.85
CA LEU A 116 12.41 -2.79 -11.87
C LEU A 116 13.46 -3.74 -11.28
N LYS A 117 14.76 -3.46 -11.45
CA LYS A 117 15.83 -4.26 -10.83
C LYS A 117 15.80 -4.11 -9.31
N SER A 118 15.53 -2.90 -8.80
CA SER A 118 15.30 -2.70 -7.37
C SER A 118 14.10 -3.49 -6.87
N VAL A 119 13.03 -3.62 -7.65
CA VAL A 119 11.85 -4.41 -7.29
C VAL A 119 12.19 -5.89 -7.16
N TYR A 120 12.80 -6.50 -8.19
CA TYR A 120 13.23 -7.90 -8.14
C TYR A 120 14.23 -8.16 -7.01
N ALA A 121 15.21 -7.27 -6.81
CA ALA A 121 16.21 -7.41 -5.75
C ALA A 121 15.58 -7.39 -4.34
N VAL A 122 14.57 -6.53 -4.10
CA VAL A 122 13.87 -6.53 -2.81
C VAL A 122 13.00 -7.77 -2.63
N ALA A 123 12.34 -8.23 -3.69
CA ALA A 123 11.54 -9.45 -3.60
C ALA A 123 12.42 -10.66 -3.28
N ASP A 124 13.55 -10.83 -3.97
CA ASP A 124 14.51 -11.90 -3.68
C ASP A 124 15.07 -11.79 -2.25
N LYS A 125 15.40 -10.58 -1.80
CA LYS A 125 15.85 -10.36 -0.41
C LYS A 125 14.80 -10.76 0.62
N LEU A 126 13.52 -10.54 0.34
CA LEU A 126 12.42 -10.91 1.24
C LEU A 126 12.15 -12.42 1.24
N VAL A 127 12.17 -13.05 0.06
CA VAL A 127 11.88 -14.48 -0.12
C VAL A 127 13.05 -15.37 0.30
N ASN A 128 14.25 -15.10 -0.23
CA ASN A 128 15.43 -15.96 -0.09
C ASN A 128 16.44 -15.43 0.92
N GLY A 129 16.42 -14.12 1.16
CA GLY A 129 17.39 -13.42 1.99
C GLY A 129 17.01 -13.28 3.46
N THR A 130 17.57 -12.23 4.07
CA THR A 130 17.24 -11.79 5.42
C THR A 130 17.10 -10.28 5.48
N VAL A 131 16.29 -9.80 6.41
CA VAL A 131 16.02 -8.39 6.65
C VAL A 131 16.35 -7.99 8.10
N GLY A 132 16.31 -6.70 8.38
CA GLY A 132 16.56 -6.17 9.71
C GLY A 132 15.93 -4.80 9.92
N SER A 133 16.08 -4.28 11.14
CA SER A 133 15.79 -2.89 11.44
C SER A 133 17.07 -2.08 11.26
N PRO A 134 17.06 -0.90 10.61
CA PRO A 134 18.24 -0.07 10.37
C PRO A 134 18.79 0.63 11.63
N ASP A 135 18.44 0.14 12.81
CA ASP A 135 18.94 0.64 14.09
C ASP A 135 20.19 -0.12 14.50
N ALA A 136 21.08 0.60 15.16
CA ALA A 136 22.35 0.09 15.62
C ALA A 136 22.37 -0.16 17.13
N THR A 137 21.25 -0.21 17.85
CA THR A 137 21.27 -0.33 19.32
C THR A 137 20.27 -1.34 19.88
N THR A 138 20.67 -2.14 20.88
CA THR A 138 19.79 -3.01 21.67
C THR A 138 18.96 -2.20 22.68
N ILE A 139 18.02 -2.86 23.37
CA ILE A 139 17.19 -2.27 24.42
C ILE A 139 18.02 -1.64 25.56
N ASP A 140 19.21 -2.19 25.82
CA ASP A 140 20.18 -1.72 26.81
C ASP A 140 21.10 -0.60 26.27
N GLY A 141 20.90 -0.17 25.02
CA GLY A 141 21.72 0.84 24.36
C GLY A 141 23.06 0.34 23.82
N LEU A 142 23.30 -0.98 23.78
CA LEU A 142 24.51 -1.56 23.22
C LEU A 142 24.50 -1.51 21.70
N ARG A 143 25.63 -1.20 21.07
CA ARG A 143 25.72 -1.13 19.60
C ARG A 143 25.61 -2.52 18.96
N LEU A 144 24.85 -2.65 17.87
CA LEU A 144 24.89 -3.81 17.00
C LEU A 144 26.25 -3.86 16.28
N PRO A 145 26.82 -5.06 16.02
CA PRO A 145 28.10 -5.20 15.34
C PRO A 145 28.10 -4.50 13.98
N HIS A 146 29.20 -3.80 13.67
CA HIS A 146 29.41 -3.13 12.39
C HIS A 146 29.27 -4.14 11.23
N GLY A 147 28.41 -3.85 10.25
CA GLY A 147 28.15 -4.73 9.10
C GLY A 147 26.92 -5.64 9.24
N SER A 148 26.23 -5.64 10.39
CA SER A 148 24.91 -6.27 10.52
C SER A 148 23.93 -5.63 9.53
N PRO A 149 22.98 -6.35 8.90
CA PRO A 149 21.95 -5.79 8.01
C PRO A 149 21.26 -4.50 8.49
N GLY A 150 21.17 -4.29 9.81
CA GLY A 150 20.63 -3.06 10.43
C GLY A 150 21.61 -1.88 10.57
N THR A 151 22.91 -2.12 10.40
CA THR A 151 23.99 -1.14 10.59
C THR A 151 24.71 -0.75 9.31
N GLN A 152 24.38 -1.39 8.18
CA GLN A 152 25.07 -1.19 6.89
C GLN A 152 25.08 0.27 6.40
N SER A 153 24.11 1.10 6.82
CA SER A 153 24.03 2.51 6.48
C SER A 153 24.57 3.46 7.56
N PHE A 154 25.21 2.94 8.63
CA PHE A 154 25.82 3.77 9.68
C PHE A 154 27.25 4.16 9.26
N SER A 155 27.56 5.46 9.29
CA SER A 155 28.93 5.98 9.20
C SER A 155 29.11 7.12 10.21
N GLU A 156 30.32 7.27 10.75
CA GLU A 156 30.62 8.22 11.84
C GLU A 156 30.32 9.69 11.48
N GLY A 157 30.27 10.02 10.18
CA GLY A 157 30.06 11.38 9.67
C GLY A 157 28.59 11.79 9.44
N VAL A 158 27.62 10.88 9.57
CA VAL A 158 26.21 11.23 9.32
C VAL A 158 25.65 12.03 10.49
N LYS A 159 25.34 13.32 10.26
CA LYS A 159 24.62 14.15 11.24
C LYS A 159 23.28 13.48 11.57
N GLN A 160 23.15 13.03 12.80
CA GLN A 160 21.89 12.55 13.35
C GLN A 160 20.87 13.68 13.37
N ASP A 161 19.71 13.43 12.80
CA ASP A 161 18.55 14.29 12.87
C ASP A 161 18.09 14.51 14.31
N ARG A 162 17.36 15.60 14.59
CA ARG A 162 16.90 15.95 15.95
C ARG A 162 15.99 14.87 16.59
N TRP A 163 15.45 13.94 15.80
CA TRP A 163 14.64 12.80 16.24
C TRP A 163 15.35 11.45 16.03
N ALA A 164 16.58 11.45 15.52
CA ALA A 164 17.46 10.29 15.46
C ALA A 164 18.46 10.35 16.63
N LEU A 165 18.38 9.37 17.53
CA LEU A 165 19.44 8.92 18.46
C LEU A 165 20.51 9.94 18.91
N SER A 166 20.15 11.15 19.36
CA SER A 166 21.13 12.10 19.90
C SER A 166 21.76 11.55 21.19
N GLN A 167 23.09 11.36 21.21
CA GLN A 167 23.85 11.01 22.41
C GLN A 167 24.20 12.23 23.30
N LYS A 168 23.72 13.44 22.97
CA LYS A 168 24.06 14.65 23.75
C LYS A 168 23.41 14.63 25.14
N ALA A 169 24.19 15.01 26.15
CA ALA A 169 23.68 15.28 27.50
C ALA A 169 22.57 16.34 27.42
N GLY A 170 21.39 16.03 28.00
CA GLY A 170 20.19 16.86 27.92
C GLY A 170 19.12 16.39 26.92
N SER A 171 19.36 15.33 26.14
CA SER A 171 18.31 14.69 25.34
C SER A 171 17.27 14.00 26.26
N ILE A 172 16.02 14.46 26.20
CA ILE A 172 14.90 13.89 26.95
C ILE A 172 14.47 12.54 26.37
N GLY A 173 14.05 11.61 27.23
CA GLY A 173 13.77 10.19 26.91
C GLY A 173 12.72 9.90 25.83
N ALA A 174 12.08 10.92 25.23
CA ALA A 174 11.27 10.80 24.02
C ALA A 174 12.12 10.61 22.73
N GLN A 175 13.41 10.98 22.75
CA GLN A 175 14.33 10.94 21.60
C GLN A 175 15.24 9.70 21.57
N ARG A 176 15.23 8.86 22.61
CA ARG A 176 15.95 7.59 22.58
C ARG A 176 15.10 6.60 21.80
N SER A 177 15.46 6.27 20.55
CA SER A 177 14.79 5.21 19.82
C SER A 177 15.01 3.90 20.55
N TRP A 178 13.98 3.48 21.26
CA TRP A 178 13.88 2.23 21.99
C TRP A 178 13.34 1.20 20.99
N GLY A 179 13.98 0.04 20.91
CA GLY A 179 13.60 -0.97 19.94
C GLY A 179 14.60 -2.11 19.87
N TRP A 180 14.13 -3.24 19.38
CA TRP A 180 14.97 -4.39 19.12
C TRP A 180 15.78 -4.09 17.85
N GLY A 181 17.10 -4.05 17.98
CA GLY A 181 18.00 -4.13 16.83
C GLY A 181 17.83 -5.51 16.19
N LEU A 182 16.89 -5.63 15.27
CA LEU A 182 16.62 -6.88 14.55
C LEU A 182 17.57 -6.99 13.37
N SER A 183 18.20 -8.15 13.22
CA SER A 183 19.11 -8.38 12.10
C SER A 183 19.15 -9.85 11.74
N GLY A 184 19.28 -10.16 10.44
CA GLY A 184 19.30 -11.54 9.98
C GLY A 184 17.95 -12.25 10.07
N ILE A 185 16.84 -11.51 10.07
CA ILE A 185 15.50 -12.07 10.16
C ILE A 185 15.08 -12.62 8.79
N ARG A 186 14.78 -13.92 8.72
CA ARG A 186 14.09 -14.50 7.55
C ARG A 186 12.59 -14.33 7.72
N ILE A 187 11.91 -13.86 6.67
CA ILE A 187 10.45 -13.70 6.69
C ILE A 187 9.82 -15.07 6.39
N PRO A 188 9.00 -15.62 7.31
CA PRO A 188 8.40 -16.94 7.10
C PRO A 188 7.19 -16.90 6.16
N ARG A 189 6.48 -15.77 6.12
CA ARG A 189 5.28 -15.53 5.30
C ARG A 189 4.92 -14.04 5.31
N LEU A 190 4.04 -13.66 4.41
CA LEU A 190 3.35 -12.38 4.44
C LEU A 190 1.85 -12.62 4.64
N ASP A 191 1.29 -12.05 5.70
CA ASP A 191 -0.15 -12.11 5.95
C ASP A 191 -0.87 -10.99 5.21
N ILE A 192 -0.24 -9.81 5.09
CA ILE A 192 -0.80 -8.64 4.41
C ILE A 192 0.29 -7.93 3.61
N ILE A 193 -0.05 -7.44 2.41
CA ILE A 193 0.73 -6.46 1.66
C ILE A 193 -0.15 -5.27 1.27
N PHE A 194 0.31 -4.06 1.58
CA PHE A 194 -0.33 -2.81 1.19
C PHE A 194 0.41 -2.17 0.01
N LEU A 195 -0.30 -2.07 -1.12
CA LEU A 195 0.18 -1.46 -2.35
C LEU A 195 -0.33 0.00 -2.38
N SER A 196 0.30 0.86 -1.57
CA SER A 196 -0.12 2.24 -1.29
C SER A 196 0.79 3.33 -1.85
N ALA A 197 2.02 3.00 -2.24
CA ALA A 197 2.91 3.98 -2.88
C ALA A 197 2.32 4.48 -4.20
N GLY A 198 2.70 5.69 -4.60
CA GLY A 198 2.34 6.21 -5.90
C GLY A 198 2.68 7.69 -6.08
N THR A 199 2.56 8.17 -7.31
CA THR A 199 2.74 9.56 -7.72
C THR A 199 1.59 9.99 -8.62
N GLY A 200 1.21 11.27 -8.54
CA GLY A 200 0.20 11.86 -9.42
C GLY A 200 0.80 12.56 -10.66
N ALA A 201 2.10 12.87 -10.64
CA ALA A 201 2.78 13.70 -11.65
C ALA A 201 2.08 15.04 -11.95
N TRP A 202 1.38 15.62 -10.97
CA TRP A 202 0.68 16.89 -11.13
C TRP A 202 1.64 18.08 -11.19
N THR A 203 1.43 18.97 -12.16
CA THR A 203 2.24 20.16 -12.40
C THR A 203 1.49 21.47 -12.13
N GLY A 204 0.16 21.43 -12.03
CA GLY A 204 -0.63 22.63 -11.77
C GLY A 204 -2.14 22.41 -11.69
N VAL A 205 -2.85 23.53 -11.71
CA VAL A 205 -4.32 23.62 -11.66
C VAL A 205 -4.81 24.49 -12.81
N ASP A 206 -5.82 24.04 -13.53
CA ASP A 206 -6.60 24.88 -14.44
C ASP A 206 -7.51 25.80 -13.60
N TRP A 207 -7.00 26.97 -13.24
CA TRP A 207 -7.68 27.92 -12.35
C TRP A 207 -9.03 28.40 -12.85
N PRO A 208 -9.21 28.80 -14.13
CA PRO A 208 -10.53 29.14 -14.66
C PRO A 208 -11.57 28.03 -14.45
N THR A 209 -11.22 26.78 -14.78
CA THR A 209 -12.11 25.63 -14.60
C THR A 209 -12.35 25.34 -13.12
N ALA A 210 -11.30 25.38 -12.30
CA ALA A 210 -11.39 25.17 -10.85
C ALA A 210 -12.32 26.19 -10.19
N ILE A 211 -12.15 27.49 -10.45
CA ILE A 211 -12.97 28.56 -9.87
C ILE A 211 -14.43 28.38 -10.30
N LYS A 212 -14.67 28.14 -11.60
CA LYS A 212 -16.02 27.90 -12.11
C LYS A 212 -16.69 26.73 -11.39
N LEU A 213 -16.04 25.57 -11.37
CA LEU A 213 -16.63 24.35 -10.79
C LEU A 213 -16.78 24.42 -9.28
N VAL A 214 -15.83 25.02 -8.56
CA VAL A 214 -15.96 25.23 -7.11
C VAL A 214 -17.14 26.17 -6.80
N LEU A 215 -17.41 27.17 -7.63
CA LEU A 215 -18.55 28.08 -7.43
C LEU A 215 -19.89 27.47 -7.87
N THR A 216 -19.92 26.63 -8.90
CA THR A 216 -21.18 26.07 -9.43
C THR A 216 -21.54 24.71 -8.83
N ASP A 217 -20.54 23.91 -8.46
CA ASP A 217 -20.72 22.53 -7.98
C ASP A 217 -19.63 22.13 -6.96
N PHE A 218 -19.61 22.86 -5.84
CA PHE A 218 -18.56 22.81 -4.83
C PHE A 218 -18.17 21.39 -4.38
N THR A 219 -19.14 20.57 -3.95
CA THR A 219 -18.87 19.24 -3.39
C THR A 219 -18.37 18.27 -4.46
N GLU A 220 -18.92 18.34 -5.67
CA GLU A 220 -18.50 17.48 -6.78
C GLU A 220 -17.07 17.85 -7.20
N ALA A 221 -16.80 19.14 -7.39
CA ALA A 221 -15.51 19.66 -7.81
C ALA A 221 -14.37 19.28 -6.86
N LEU A 222 -14.65 19.16 -5.56
CA LEU A 222 -13.66 18.76 -4.55
C LEU A 222 -13.55 17.25 -4.36
N THR A 223 -14.58 16.48 -4.76
CA THR A 223 -14.56 15.02 -4.69
C THR A 223 -13.96 14.40 -5.95
N TYR A 224 -14.32 14.92 -7.12
CA TYR A 224 -13.91 14.47 -8.46
C TYR A 224 -13.33 15.66 -9.26
N PRO A 225 -12.14 16.15 -8.89
CA PRO A 225 -11.56 17.35 -9.50
C PRO A 225 -11.11 17.09 -10.95
N VAL A 226 -11.73 17.76 -11.92
CA VAL A 226 -11.36 17.68 -13.35
C VAL A 226 -10.39 18.79 -13.81
N PHE A 227 -9.89 19.60 -12.87
CA PHE A 227 -9.03 20.76 -13.13
C PHE A 227 -7.56 20.54 -12.75
N LYS A 228 -7.17 19.30 -12.45
CA LYS A 228 -5.78 18.94 -12.18
C LYS A 228 -5.01 18.87 -13.49
N ILE A 229 -3.84 19.50 -13.54
CA ILE A 229 -2.93 19.41 -14.70
C ILE A 229 -1.80 18.44 -14.32
N ALA A 230 -1.61 17.39 -15.12
CA ALA A 230 -0.53 16.42 -14.94
C ALA A 230 0.47 16.46 -16.10
N ARG A 231 1.70 16.03 -15.82
CA ARG A 231 2.74 15.80 -16.83
C ARG A 231 2.42 14.52 -17.59
N SER A 232 1.90 14.67 -18.81
CA SER A 232 1.74 13.56 -19.76
C SER A 232 3.08 13.21 -20.44
N GLY A 233 3.23 11.97 -20.91
CA GLY A 233 4.42 11.51 -21.63
C GLY A 233 5.70 11.32 -20.79
N ALA A 234 5.59 11.23 -19.47
CA ALA A 234 6.75 10.97 -18.62
C ALA A 234 7.11 9.48 -18.63
N VAL A 235 8.32 9.16 -19.10
CA VAL A 235 8.85 7.79 -19.12
C VAL A 235 10.05 7.64 -18.20
N LEU A 236 10.26 6.43 -17.71
CA LEU A 236 11.43 6.09 -16.92
C LEU A 236 12.68 6.06 -17.79
N LYS A 237 13.84 6.36 -17.17
CA LYS A 237 15.14 6.12 -17.79
C LYS A 237 15.33 4.61 -18.03
N ARG A 238 16.22 4.25 -18.96
CA ARG A 238 16.52 2.87 -19.34
C ARG A 238 16.82 2.01 -18.11
N GLN A 239 16.06 0.93 -17.94
CA GLN A 239 16.16 -0.04 -16.87
C GLN A 239 17.30 -1.04 -17.12
N SER A 240 17.56 -1.39 -18.38
CA SER A 240 18.62 -2.34 -18.78
C SER A 240 20.02 -1.86 -18.37
N THR A 241 20.30 -0.57 -18.55
CA THR A 241 21.59 0.06 -18.26
C THR A 241 21.61 0.90 -16.99
N LEU A 242 20.51 0.96 -16.22
CA LEU A 242 20.44 1.76 -15.01
C LEU A 242 21.51 1.28 -14.02
N LYS A 243 22.59 2.06 -13.88
CA LYS A 243 23.51 1.93 -12.75
C LYS A 243 22.82 2.61 -11.59
N SER A 244 22.46 1.83 -10.57
CA SER A 244 21.95 2.26 -9.26
C SER A 244 22.51 3.65 -8.90
N SER A 245 21.70 4.70 -9.09
CA SER A 245 22.07 6.07 -8.76
C SER A 245 20.82 6.89 -8.42
N ASN A 246 21.03 7.95 -7.64
CA ASN A 246 20.05 8.74 -6.91
C ASN A 246 18.66 8.87 -7.58
N ALA A 247 17.63 8.49 -6.83
CA ALA A 247 16.22 8.48 -7.23
C ALA A 247 15.63 9.84 -7.67
N ASP A 248 16.39 10.93 -7.56
CA ASP A 248 15.92 12.29 -7.85
C ASP A 248 16.06 12.68 -9.34
N ASP A 249 16.67 11.83 -10.17
CA ASP A 249 16.83 12.07 -11.61
C ASP A 249 16.62 10.78 -12.42
N ALA A 250 15.42 10.20 -12.35
CA ALA A 250 15.07 8.90 -12.97
C ALA A 250 14.09 8.99 -14.17
N THR A 251 13.68 10.20 -14.56
CA THR A 251 12.65 10.41 -15.59
C THR A 251 13.20 11.14 -16.81
N GLN A 252 12.66 10.82 -17.99
CA GLN A 252 12.93 11.54 -19.23
C GLN A 252 11.61 11.79 -19.97
N PRO A 253 11.49 12.88 -20.75
CA PRO A 253 10.34 13.05 -21.62
C PRO A 253 10.31 11.93 -22.67
N LEU A 254 9.12 11.54 -23.11
CA LEU A 254 8.96 10.68 -24.28
C LEU A 254 9.53 11.42 -25.50
N LEU A 255 10.78 11.13 -25.86
CA LEU A 255 11.39 11.64 -27.09
C LEU A 255 10.86 10.82 -28.26
N SER A 256 10.52 11.48 -29.37
CA SER A 256 10.17 10.85 -30.65
C SER A 256 11.30 10.01 -31.27
N GLU A 257 12.47 9.96 -30.62
CA GLU A 257 13.65 9.19 -31.04
C GLU A 257 14.19 8.27 -29.92
N GLN A 258 13.35 7.41 -29.32
CA GLN A 258 13.87 6.18 -28.72
C GLN A 258 14.45 5.30 -29.85
N LYS A 259 15.72 5.57 -30.19
CA LYS A 259 16.49 4.98 -31.30
C LYS A 259 16.94 3.53 -31.06
N ASP A 260 16.35 2.84 -30.10
CA ASP A 260 16.76 1.49 -29.69
C ASP A 260 15.53 0.58 -29.66
N PRO A 261 15.40 -0.37 -30.59
CA PRO A 261 14.23 -1.24 -30.70
C PRO A 261 14.11 -2.25 -29.55
N ASP A 262 15.16 -2.41 -28.73
CA ASP A 262 15.26 -3.50 -27.76
C ASP A 262 14.67 -3.15 -26.36
N GLU A 263 14.39 -1.88 -26.05
CA GLU A 263 13.79 -1.48 -24.77
C GLU A 263 12.61 -0.50 -24.95
N PRO A 264 11.35 -0.94 -24.75
CA PRO A 264 10.17 -0.13 -24.94
C PRO A 264 10.03 0.94 -23.84
N PRO A 265 9.27 2.03 -24.09
CA PRO A 265 8.98 3.02 -23.06
C PRO A 265 8.19 2.43 -21.88
N LEU A 266 8.58 2.84 -20.67
CA LEU A 266 7.88 2.52 -19.43
C LEU A 266 7.37 3.80 -18.77
N GLY A 267 6.05 3.96 -18.69
CA GLY A 267 5.40 5.13 -18.11
C GLY A 267 5.67 5.27 -16.62
N GLU A 268 6.08 6.46 -16.17
CA GLU A 268 6.47 6.71 -14.78
C GLU A 268 5.31 6.48 -13.80
N VAL A 269 4.16 7.11 -14.07
CA VAL A 269 2.99 7.05 -13.19
C VAL A 269 2.41 5.64 -13.15
N PHE A 270 2.31 5.00 -14.31
CA PHE A 270 1.90 3.60 -14.43
C PHE A 270 2.83 2.66 -13.64
N CYS A 271 4.15 2.83 -13.77
CA CYS A 271 5.11 1.99 -13.06
C CYS A 271 5.06 2.18 -11.55
N SER A 272 5.03 3.43 -11.10
CA SER A 272 4.99 3.80 -9.68
C SER A 272 3.69 3.36 -8.98
N ASN A 273 2.55 3.40 -9.68
CA ASN A 273 1.23 3.16 -9.09
C ASN A 273 0.69 1.74 -9.30
N VAL A 274 1.19 1.01 -10.31
CA VAL A 274 0.65 -0.29 -10.73
C VAL A 274 1.74 -1.29 -11.04
N PHE A 275 2.57 -1.07 -12.08
CA PHE A 275 3.42 -2.14 -12.61
C PHE A 275 4.53 -2.59 -11.65
N GLY A 276 5.20 -1.66 -10.96
CA GLY A 276 6.19 -2.00 -9.94
C GLY A 276 5.56 -2.77 -8.77
N HIS A 277 4.35 -2.40 -8.35
CA HIS A 277 3.59 -3.16 -7.34
C HIS A 277 3.15 -4.52 -7.84
N TYR A 278 2.73 -4.61 -9.10
CA TYR A 278 2.29 -5.84 -9.74
C TYR A 278 3.40 -6.89 -9.73
N ILE A 279 4.60 -6.50 -10.18
CA ILE A 279 5.80 -7.34 -10.14
C ILE A 279 6.18 -7.67 -8.70
N LEU A 280 6.23 -6.67 -7.80
CA LEU A 280 6.58 -6.91 -6.40
C LEU A 280 5.66 -7.94 -5.74
N ALA A 281 4.34 -7.81 -5.93
CA ALA A 281 3.39 -8.74 -5.35
C ALA A 281 3.48 -10.13 -6.01
N HIS A 282 3.70 -10.23 -7.33
CA HIS A 282 3.95 -11.50 -8.02
C HIS A 282 5.17 -12.20 -7.44
N GLU A 283 6.30 -11.51 -7.31
CA GLU A 283 7.54 -12.06 -6.79
C GLU A 283 7.48 -12.37 -5.28
N LEU A 284 6.43 -11.92 -4.59
CA LEU A 284 6.18 -12.27 -3.18
C LEU A 284 5.18 -13.42 -3.03
N MET A 285 4.71 -14.05 -4.12
CA MET A 285 3.82 -15.21 -4.06
C MET A 285 4.36 -16.38 -3.22
N PRO A 286 5.67 -16.67 -3.16
CA PRO A 286 6.21 -17.67 -2.23
C PRO A 286 5.95 -17.37 -0.74
N LEU A 287 5.80 -16.08 -0.37
CA LEU A 287 5.49 -15.67 1.00
C LEU A 287 3.99 -15.45 1.23
N LEU A 288 3.24 -15.09 0.19
CA LEU A 288 1.80 -14.81 0.24
C LEU A 288 0.95 -16.08 0.11
N SER A 289 1.45 -17.10 -0.60
CA SER A 289 0.77 -18.39 -0.75
C SER A 289 1.05 -19.25 0.48
N LYS A 290 -0.01 -19.78 1.09
CA LYS A 290 0.10 -20.58 2.33
C LYS A 290 -0.17 -22.05 2.05
N PRO A 291 0.47 -23.00 2.75
CA PRO A 291 0.05 -24.41 2.69
C PRO A 291 -1.41 -24.54 3.13
N SER A 292 -2.21 -25.33 2.42
CA SER A 292 -3.59 -25.62 2.84
C SER A 292 -3.61 -26.28 4.22
N SER A 293 -4.36 -25.70 5.15
CA SER A 293 -4.60 -26.24 6.49
C SER A 293 -6.10 -26.35 6.73
N PRO A 294 -6.59 -27.33 7.51
CA PRO A 294 -8.01 -27.42 7.91
C PRO A 294 -8.54 -26.14 8.57
N SER A 295 -7.65 -25.33 9.15
CA SER A 295 -7.97 -24.08 9.85
C SER A 295 -7.77 -22.81 9.00
N SER A 296 -7.30 -22.90 7.76
CA SER A 296 -7.01 -21.74 6.93
C SER A 296 -7.19 -22.04 5.44
N ASN A 297 -8.28 -21.50 4.88
CA ASN A 297 -8.66 -21.64 3.48
C ASN A 297 -8.29 -20.41 2.62
N SER A 298 -7.46 -19.48 3.14
CA SER A 298 -6.99 -18.32 2.38
C SER A 298 -5.50 -18.04 2.62
N GLY A 299 -4.80 -17.60 1.56
CA GLY A 299 -3.43 -17.10 1.64
C GLY A 299 -3.34 -15.72 2.30
N GLY A 300 -2.28 -14.97 2.00
CA GLY A 300 -2.14 -13.57 2.40
C GLY A 300 -3.17 -12.65 1.73
N LYS A 301 -3.30 -11.42 2.24
CA LYS A 301 -4.14 -10.37 1.66
C LYS A 301 -3.30 -9.36 0.89
N ILE A 302 -3.66 -9.14 -0.37
CA ILE A 302 -3.09 -8.10 -1.23
C ILE A 302 -4.07 -6.93 -1.25
N VAL A 303 -3.73 -5.84 -0.56
CA VAL A 303 -4.58 -4.65 -0.43
C VAL A 303 -4.08 -3.58 -1.39
N TRP A 304 -4.77 -3.44 -2.52
CA TRP A 304 -4.54 -2.37 -3.48
C TRP A 304 -5.16 -1.07 -3.01
N VAL A 305 -4.38 0.00 -2.96
CA VAL A 305 -4.91 1.35 -2.71
C VAL A 305 -5.17 2.05 -4.05
N GLY A 306 -6.44 2.00 -4.44
CA GLY A 306 -7.01 2.74 -5.56
C GLY A 306 -7.27 4.21 -5.23
N SER A 307 -8.12 4.84 -6.04
CA SER A 307 -8.62 6.21 -5.84
C SER A 307 -10.12 6.23 -6.08
N ILE A 308 -10.84 7.16 -5.47
CA ILE A 308 -12.24 7.41 -5.85
C ILE A 308 -12.36 7.89 -7.31
N ASP A 309 -11.28 8.47 -7.83
CA ASP A 309 -11.18 9.10 -9.15
C ASP A 309 -10.74 8.13 -10.27
N GLY A 310 -10.88 6.82 -10.05
CA GLY A 310 -10.59 5.78 -11.04
C GLY A 310 -11.72 5.62 -12.06
N LEU A 311 -11.97 6.67 -12.85
CA LEU A 311 -13.14 6.80 -13.72
C LEU A 311 -12.86 6.30 -15.15
N PRO A 312 -13.89 5.86 -15.90
CA PRO A 312 -13.72 5.24 -17.22
C PRO A 312 -13.15 6.19 -18.27
N GLU A 313 -13.45 7.49 -18.21
CA GLU A 313 -12.96 8.49 -19.17
C GLU A 313 -11.43 8.70 -19.13
N HIS A 314 -10.75 8.26 -18.07
CA HIS A 314 -9.31 8.43 -17.93
C HIS A 314 -8.49 7.25 -18.48
N PHE A 315 -9.12 6.11 -18.75
CA PHE A 315 -8.44 4.88 -19.11
C PHE A 315 -8.74 4.45 -20.56
N SER A 316 -7.69 4.09 -21.29
CA SER A 316 -7.80 3.50 -22.62
C SER A 316 -6.87 2.30 -22.72
N LEU A 317 -7.36 1.21 -23.33
CA LEU A 317 -6.53 0.04 -23.61
C LEU A 317 -5.42 0.36 -24.63
N ASP A 318 -5.66 1.32 -25.53
CA ASP A 318 -4.67 1.74 -26.54
C ASP A 318 -3.56 2.60 -25.94
N ASP A 319 -3.83 3.26 -24.81
CA ASP A 319 -2.85 4.01 -24.01
C ASP A 319 -2.70 3.38 -22.62
N PHE A 320 -2.43 2.08 -22.59
CA PHE A 320 -2.47 1.26 -21.38
C PHE A 320 -1.59 1.77 -20.23
N GLN A 321 -0.43 2.35 -20.57
CA GLN A 321 0.51 2.92 -19.60
C GLN A 321 0.22 4.40 -19.28
N GLY A 322 -0.79 5.02 -19.92
CA GLY A 322 -1.14 6.43 -19.73
C GLY A 322 -0.05 7.39 -20.22
N LEU A 323 0.58 7.10 -21.36
CA LEU A 323 1.65 7.94 -21.93
C LEU A 323 1.10 9.18 -22.64
N ASN A 324 -0.10 9.10 -23.22
CA ASN A 324 -0.70 10.17 -24.01
C ASN A 324 -1.87 10.87 -23.29
N THR A 325 -2.45 10.21 -22.29
CA THR A 325 -3.55 10.76 -21.49
C THR A 325 -3.11 11.98 -20.67
N PRO A 326 -3.95 13.03 -20.53
CA PRO A 326 -3.70 14.13 -19.62
C PRO A 326 -3.92 13.77 -18.14
N THR A 327 -4.49 12.59 -17.86
CA THR A 327 -4.86 12.11 -16.51
C THR A 327 -4.22 10.75 -16.20
N PRO A 328 -2.86 10.65 -16.18
CA PRO A 328 -2.16 9.37 -16.02
C PRO A 328 -2.37 8.76 -14.62
N TYR A 329 -2.56 9.58 -13.59
CA TYR A 329 -2.85 9.10 -12.24
C TYR A 329 -4.19 8.37 -12.20
N GLU A 330 -5.24 9.01 -12.68
CA GLU A 330 -6.61 8.51 -12.69
C GLU A 330 -6.70 7.24 -13.55
N SER A 331 -6.04 7.25 -14.72
CA SER A 331 -5.89 6.08 -15.60
C SER A 331 -5.27 4.88 -14.87
N SER A 332 -4.16 5.10 -14.15
CA SER A 332 -3.49 4.05 -13.37
C SER A 332 -4.39 3.50 -12.25
N LYS A 333 -5.20 4.35 -11.61
CA LYS A 333 -6.11 3.94 -10.53
C LYS A 333 -7.34 3.22 -11.05
N ARG A 334 -7.77 3.49 -12.28
CA ARG A 334 -8.79 2.70 -12.98
C ARG A 334 -8.28 1.30 -13.31
N LEU A 335 -7.02 1.16 -13.72
CA LEU A 335 -6.40 -0.15 -13.95
C LEU A 335 -6.35 -1.00 -12.67
N VAL A 336 -6.06 -0.39 -11.51
CA VAL A 336 -6.13 -1.07 -10.21
C VAL A 336 -7.51 -1.67 -9.94
N ASP A 337 -8.58 -0.93 -10.25
CA ASP A 337 -9.95 -1.42 -10.07
C ASP A 337 -10.19 -2.67 -10.94
N PHE A 338 -9.80 -2.63 -12.22
CA PHE A 338 -9.92 -3.79 -13.11
C PHE A 338 -9.16 -5.00 -12.57
N LEU A 339 -7.90 -4.84 -12.18
CA LEU A 339 -7.07 -5.96 -11.72
C LEU A 339 -7.64 -6.59 -10.45
N ALA A 340 -7.91 -5.79 -9.42
CA ALA A 340 -8.34 -6.30 -8.12
C ALA A 340 -9.75 -6.90 -8.14
N ILE A 341 -10.71 -6.26 -8.84
CA ILE A 341 -12.11 -6.69 -8.88
C ILE A 341 -12.27 -7.94 -9.76
N THR A 342 -11.57 -8.01 -10.88
CA THR A 342 -11.75 -9.13 -11.83
C THR A 342 -10.88 -10.34 -11.56
N SER A 343 -9.92 -10.26 -10.62
CA SER A 343 -8.90 -11.29 -10.37
C SER A 343 -9.45 -12.70 -10.09
N GLU A 344 -10.69 -12.81 -9.62
CA GLU A 344 -11.32 -14.09 -9.24
C GLU A 344 -12.57 -14.43 -10.04
N LEU A 345 -12.96 -13.57 -10.99
CA LEU A 345 -14.13 -13.82 -11.82
C LEU A 345 -13.88 -15.03 -12.73
N PRO A 346 -14.85 -15.93 -12.92
CA PRO A 346 -14.68 -17.10 -13.78
C PRO A 346 -14.22 -16.78 -15.20
N SER A 347 -14.66 -15.64 -15.75
CA SER A 347 -14.32 -15.13 -17.08
C SER A 347 -12.85 -14.73 -17.23
N VAL A 348 -12.20 -14.31 -16.14
CA VAL A 348 -10.83 -13.77 -16.13
C VAL A 348 -9.84 -14.72 -15.46
N LYS A 349 -10.32 -15.62 -14.60
CA LYS A 349 -9.53 -16.52 -13.76
C LYS A 349 -8.44 -17.26 -14.52
N ARG A 350 -8.72 -17.79 -15.71
CA ARG A 350 -7.72 -18.50 -16.53
C ARG A 350 -6.52 -17.63 -16.91
N ILE A 351 -6.72 -16.33 -17.08
CA ILE A 351 -5.68 -15.36 -17.45
C ILE A 351 -4.92 -14.90 -16.20
N ALA A 352 -5.64 -14.72 -15.08
CA ALA A 352 -5.06 -14.24 -13.83
C ALA A 352 -4.35 -15.33 -13.00
N ASP A 353 -4.78 -16.59 -13.07
CA ASP A 353 -4.22 -17.67 -12.22
C ASP A 353 -2.68 -17.83 -12.31
N PRO A 354 -2.01 -17.73 -13.48
CA PRO A 354 -0.55 -17.80 -13.57
C PRO A 354 0.20 -16.76 -12.74
N TYR A 355 -0.42 -15.59 -12.49
CA TYR A 355 0.15 -14.54 -11.64
C TYR A 355 0.24 -14.96 -10.17
N PHE A 356 -0.63 -15.85 -9.70
CA PHE A 356 -0.65 -16.30 -8.31
C PHE A 356 0.20 -17.55 -8.07
N ASP A 357 0.74 -18.15 -9.12
CA ASP A 357 1.55 -19.35 -9.03
C ASP A 357 2.98 -19.00 -8.57
N SER A 358 3.35 -19.48 -7.39
CA SER A 358 4.68 -19.26 -6.81
C SER A 358 5.79 -19.88 -7.66
N SER A 359 5.52 -20.91 -8.47
CA SER A 359 6.51 -21.52 -9.37
C SER A 359 6.81 -20.67 -10.60
N ASN A 360 5.92 -19.72 -10.93
CA ASN A 360 6.13 -18.81 -12.04
C ASN A 360 7.00 -17.61 -11.67
N THR A 361 7.35 -17.40 -10.40
CA THR A 361 8.14 -16.25 -9.97
C THR A 361 9.63 -16.46 -10.20
N VAL A 362 10.38 -15.39 -10.41
CA VAL A 362 11.86 -15.43 -10.50
C VAL A 362 12.47 -15.83 -9.15
N THR A 363 11.86 -15.37 -8.08
CA THR A 363 12.26 -15.59 -6.68
C THR A 363 12.00 -16.99 -6.14
N ALA A 364 11.29 -17.85 -6.89
CA ALA A 364 11.00 -19.21 -6.46
C ALA A 364 12.30 -20.00 -6.20
N SER A 365 12.35 -20.74 -5.09
CA SER A 365 13.52 -21.57 -4.76
C SER A 365 13.74 -22.64 -5.84
N LYS A 366 14.93 -22.63 -6.48
CA LYS A 366 15.35 -23.64 -7.47
C LYS A 366 15.58 -25.04 -6.89
N SER A 367 15.52 -25.20 -5.56
CA SER A 367 15.64 -26.48 -4.87
C SER A 367 14.29 -26.86 -4.25
N PRO A 368 13.38 -27.50 -5.01
CA PRO A 368 12.15 -28.00 -4.42
C PRO A 368 12.50 -29.17 -3.50
N ASN A 369 12.29 -29.02 -2.20
CA ASN A 369 12.19 -30.21 -1.36
C ASN A 369 11.00 -31.02 -1.89
N GLN A 370 11.22 -32.31 -2.20
CA GLN A 370 10.24 -33.20 -2.82
C GLN A 370 8.92 -33.38 -2.02
N ASN A 371 8.81 -32.77 -0.83
CA ASN A 371 7.61 -32.75 0.02
C ASN A 371 6.67 -31.55 -0.23
N ASP A 372 7.02 -30.57 -1.07
CA ASP A 372 6.21 -29.34 -1.31
C ASP A 372 5.09 -29.51 -2.36
N LYS A 373 4.51 -30.71 -2.50
CA LYS A 373 3.24 -30.93 -3.23
C LYS A 373 2.01 -30.65 -2.36
N ALA A 374 2.14 -29.86 -1.30
CA ALA A 374 0.99 -29.38 -0.55
C ALA A 374 0.20 -28.40 -1.43
N VAL A 375 -1.12 -28.57 -1.51
CA VAL A 375 -1.98 -27.63 -2.24
C VAL A 375 -1.79 -26.25 -1.61
N GLN A 376 -1.18 -25.33 -2.35
CA GLN A 376 -1.01 -23.96 -1.88
C GLN A 376 -2.33 -23.20 -2.04
N VAL A 377 -2.70 -22.47 -1.00
CA VAL A 377 -3.84 -21.59 -1.00
C VAL A 377 -3.40 -20.22 -1.47
N ARG A 378 -4.00 -19.76 -2.57
CA ARG A 378 -3.70 -18.46 -3.17
C ARG A 378 -4.06 -17.30 -2.25
N PRO A 379 -3.32 -16.18 -2.32
CA PRO A 379 -3.71 -14.95 -1.65
C PRO A 379 -4.97 -14.33 -2.27
N LYS A 380 -5.60 -13.42 -1.54
CA LYS A 380 -6.81 -12.69 -1.95
C LYS A 380 -6.49 -11.24 -2.23
N MET A 381 -7.06 -10.69 -3.31
CA MET A 381 -6.91 -9.28 -3.68
C MET A 381 -8.12 -8.47 -3.24
N TYR A 382 -7.89 -7.35 -2.58
CA TYR A 382 -8.91 -6.38 -2.20
C TYR A 382 -8.51 -5.00 -2.70
N VAL A 383 -9.50 -4.15 -3.00
CA VAL A 383 -9.27 -2.76 -3.39
C VAL A 383 -9.90 -1.79 -2.41
N THR A 384 -9.12 -0.82 -1.99
CA THR A 384 -9.55 0.26 -1.09
C THR A 384 -9.24 1.62 -1.70
N HIS A 385 -9.82 2.68 -1.15
CA HIS A 385 -9.35 4.04 -1.43
C HIS A 385 -9.42 4.92 -0.17
N PRO A 386 -8.56 5.96 -0.08
CA PRO A 386 -8.43 6.75 1.14
C PRO A 386 -9.43 7.92 1.25
N GLY A 387 -10.37 8.02 0.32
CA GLY A 387 -11.14 9.24 0.12
C GLY A 387 -10.25 10.41 -0.34
N VAL A 388 -10.62 11.61 0.06
CA VAL A 388 -9.95 12.88 -0.24
C VAL A 388 -9.33 13.42 1.04
N PHE A 389 -8.00 13.45 1.06
CA PHE A 389 -7.21 14.05 2.14
C PHE A 389 -6.15 14.99 1.56
N VAL A 390 -5.64 15.90 2.40
CA VAL A 390 -4.55 16.79 2.03
C VAL A 390 -3.27 15.97 1.94
N SER A 391 -2.84 15.67 0.71
CA SER A 391 -1.65 14.86 0.44
C SER A 391 -0.45 15.72 0.04
N ASP A 392 0.75 15.21 0.31
CA ASP A 392 2.00 15.82 -0.16
C ASP A 392 2.27 15.57 -1.66
N ILE A 393 1.42 14.78 -2.33
CA ILE A 393 1.61 14.40 -3.75
C ILE A 393 1.28 15.57 -4.68
N PHE A 394 0.48 16.53 -4.23
CA PHE A 394 0.12 17.72 -4.98
C PHE A 394 0.88 18.95 -4.41
N PRO A 395 1.96 19.42 -5.06
CA PRO A 395 2.85 20.45 -4.52
C PRO A 395 2.19 21.83 -4.57
N LEU A 396 1.42 22.16 -3.54
CA LEU A 396 0.77 23.46 -3.39
C LEU A 396 1.56 24.41 -2.50
N HIS A 397 1.48 25.70 -2.83
CA HIS A 397 1.90 26.75 -1.92
C HIS A 397 1.07 26.68 -0.62
N PHE A 398 1.68 26.97 0.54
CA PHE A 398 1.03 26.75 1.85
C PHE A 398 -0.34 27.43 1.97
N ILE A 399 -0.51 28.59 1.34
CA ILE A 399 -1.80 29.33 1.31
C ILE A 399 -2.87 28.50 0.60
N LEU A 400 -2.54 27.90 -0.54
CA LEU A 400 -3.47 27.07 -1.31
C LEU A 400 -3.77 25.76 -0.56
N SER A 401 -2.79 25.18 0.12
CA SER A 401 -3.02 24.02 1.01
C SER A 401 -3.98 24.37 2.14
N MET A 402 -3.85 25.58 2.73
CA MET A 402 -4.77 26.06 3.77
C MET A 402 -6.19 26.27 3.21
N LEU A 403 -6.32 26.91 2.03
CA LEU A 403 -7.61 27.10 1.39
C LEU A 403 -8.28 25.76 1.02
N PHE A 404 -7.50 24.80 0.51
CA PHE A 404 -8.00 23.45 0.23
C PHE A 404 -8.43 22.73 1.51
N LEU A 405 -7.70 22.87 2.61
CA LEU A 405 -8.11 22.33 3.91
C LEU A 405 -9.48 22.88 4.34
N TRP A 406 -9.68 24.20 4.26
CA TRP A 406 -10.99 24.82 4.52
C TRP A 406 -12.06 24.29 3.58
N ALA A 407 -11.76 24.19 2.29
CA ALA A 407 -12.69 23.69 1.28
C ALA A 407 -13.12 22.24 1.57
N ALA A 408 -12.17 21.39 1.96
CA ALA A 408 -12.42 20.00 2.33
C ALA A 408 -13.30 19.87 3.58
N TYR A 409 -13.12 20.74 4.59
CA TYR A 409 -14.03 20.81 5.74
C TYR A 409 -15.44 21.22 5.33
N ILE A 410 -15.57 22.22 4.46
CA ILE A 410 -16.86 22.66 3.94
C ILE A 410 -17.54 21.49 3.19
N ALA A 411 -16.83 20.81 2.30
CA ALA A 411 -17.37 19.68 1.53
C ALA A 411 -17.86 18.55 2.45
N ARG A 412 -17.11 18.26 3.53
CA ARG A 412 -17.52 17.32 4.58
C ARG A 412 -18.81 17.77 5.27
N TRP A 413 -18.92 19.05 5.65
CA TRP A 413 -20.12 19.59 6.30
C TRP A 413 -21.36 19.55 5.39
N PHE A 414 -21.18 19.71 4.08
CA PHE A 414 -22.22 19.50 3.06
C PHE A 414 -22.49 18.02 2.76
N GLY A 415 -21.98 17.10 3.58
CA GLY A 415 -22.39 15.71 3.59
C GLY A 415 -21.54 14.78 2.72
N SER A 416 -20.44 15.26 2.13
CA SER A 416 -19.53 14.40 1.38
C SER A 416 -18.91 13.36 2.31
N PRO A 417 -19.13 12.05 2.06
CA PRO A 417 -18.53 11.02 2.90
C PRO A 417 -17.03 10.87 2.65
N TRP A 418 -16.53 11.27 1.49
CA TRP A 418 -15.18 10.93 1.05
C TRP A 418 -14.10 11.87 1.57
N HIS A 419 -14.46 13.03 2.13
CA HIS A 419 -13.47 13.99 2.62
C HIS A 419 -12.92 13.57 3.99
N THR A 420 -11.94 12.67 4.00
CA THR A 420 -11.20 12.22 5.18
C THR A 420 -10.25 13.27 5.73
N ILE A 421 -9.83 14.23 4.89
CA ILE A 421 -9.00 15.42 5.19
C ILE A 421 -7.57 15.08 5.61
N TYR A 422 -7.38 14.11 6.49
CA TYR A 422 -6.10 13.68 7.02
C TYR A 422 -5.78 12.25 6.57
N PRO A 423 -4.49 11.94 6.38
CA PRO A 423 -4.07 10.63 5.89
C PRO A 423 -4.35 9.49 6.88
N TYR A 424 -4.45 9.76 8.19
CA TYR A 424 -4.75 8.75 9.21
C TYR A 424 -6.19 8.21 9.08
N GLU A 425 -7.15 9.11 8.92
CA GLU A 425 -8.55 8.82 8.60
C GLU A 425 -8.66 8.16 7.22
N GLY A 426 -7.84 8.60 6.26
CA GLY A 426 -7.72 7.96 4.94
C GLY A 426 -7.16 6.53 4.95
N ALA A 427 -6.62 6.06 6.08
CA ALA A 427 -6.13 4.69 6.22
C ALA A 427 -7.20 3.70 6.73
N VAL A 428 -8.41 4.16 7.11
CA VAL A 428 -9.41 3.30 7.78
C VAL A 428 -9.81 2.10 6.95
N SER A 429 -10.12 2.28 5.67
CA SER A 429 -10.56 1.15 4.83
C SER A 429 -9.44 0.15 4.58
N ALA A 430 -8.21 0.60 4.38
CA ALA A 430 -7.06 -0.27 4.19
C ALA A 430 -6.81 -1.13 5.44
N VAL A 431 -6.74 -0.52 6.63
CA VAL A 431 -6.49 -1.24 7.88
C VAL A 431 -7.67 -2.15 8.25
N TRP A 432 -8.90 -1.70 8.02
CA TRP A 432 -10.10 -2.50 8.26
C TRP A 432 -10.11 -3.77 7.39
N VAL A 433 -9.89 -3.66 6.07
CA VAL A 433 -9.77 -4.83 5.17
C VAL A 433 -8.61 -5.74 5.59
N ALA A 434 -7.50 -5.17 6.05
CA ALA A 434 -6.36 -5.97 6.49
C ALA A 434 -6.66 -6.79 7.75
N LEU A 435 -7.32 -6.20 8.74
CA LEU A 435 -7.55 -6.80 10.07
C LEU A 435 -8.84 -7.62 10.19
N LEU A 436 -9.85 -7.40 9.34
CA LEU A 436 -11.08 -8.19 9.36
C LEU A 436 -10.79 -9.66 9.08
N ASP A 437 -11.60 -10.59 9.58
CA ASP A 437 -11.40 -12.00 9.24
C ASP A 437 -11.57 -12.23 7.73
N THR A 438 -10.75 -13.11 7.14
CA THR A 438 -10.79 -13.33 5.70
C THR A 438 -12.11 -14.00 5.28
N GLU A 439 -12.64 -14.94 6.06
CA GLU A 439 -13.92 -15.58 5.73
C GLU A 439 -15.07 -14.57 5.78
N GLU A 440 -15.05 -13.66 6.76
CA GLU A 440 -16.01 -12.56 6.84
C GLU A 440 -15.95 -11.64 5.61
N LEU A 441 -14.75 -11.24 5.17
CA LEU A 441 -14.58 -10.46 3.93
C LEU A 441 -15.05 -11.22 2.70
N GLU A 442 -14.69 -12.50 2.57
CA GLU A 442 -15.10 -13.32 1.43
C GLU A 442 -16.62 -13.51 1.40
N ASN A 443 -17.29 -13.64 2.55
CA ASN A 443 -18.74 -13.66 2.63
C ASN A 443 -19.35 -12.35 2.13
N MET A 444 -18.75 -11.20 2.48
CA MET A 444 -19.18 -9.88 1.98
C MET A 444 -18.96 -9.72 0.47
N GLU A 445 -17.92 -10.34 -0.09
CA GLU A 445 -17.53 -10.26 -1.51
C GLU A 445 -17.98 -11.46 -2.35
N GLY A 446 -18.86 -12.31 -1.83
CA GLY A 446 -19.37 -13.49 -2.55
C GLY A 446 -18.26 -14.43 -3.03
N HIS A 447 -17.25 -14.66 -2.19
CA HIS A 447 -16.05 -15.46 -2.47
C HIS A 447 -15.34 -15.05 -3.78
N GLY A 448 -15.22 -13.74 -4.00
CA GLY A 448 -14.53 -13.15 -5.15
C GLY A 448 -15.41 -12.90 -6.37
N GLN A 449 -16.69 -13.29 -6.36
CA GLN A 449 -17.62 -13.02 -7.46
C GLN A 449 -18.32 -11.67 -7.35
N ARG A 450 -18.35 -11.08 -6.14
CA ARG A 450 -19.05 -9.83 -5.82
C ARG A 450 -18.12 -8.85 -5.12
N LYS A 451 -16.92 -8.68 -5.65
CA LYS A 451 -15.89 -7.82 -5.05
C LYS A 451 -16.37 -6.38 -4.89
N CYS A 452 -16.03 -5.79 -3.75
CA CYS A 452 -16.39 -4.42 -3.42
C CYS A 452 -15.14 -3.55 -3.42
N LYS A 453 -15.33 -2.26 -3.72
CA LYS A 453 -14.30 -1.26 -3.43
C LYS A 453 -14.60 -0.59 -2.11
N TRP A 454 -13.63 -0.63 -1.19
CA TRP A 454 -13.84 -0.16 0.19
C TRP A 454 -13.21 1.22 0.42
N GLY A 455 -14.05 2.22 0.64
CA GLY A 455 -13.66 3.60 0.83
C GLY A 455 -13.50 4.00 2.29
N SER A 456 -12.43 4.74 2.57
CA SER A 456 -12.28 5.51 3.80
C SER A 456 -13.21 6.71 3.74
N ALA A 457 -14.10 6.84 4.72
CA ALA A 457 -15.14 7.84 4.74
C ALA A 457 -15.30 8.47 6.12
N THR A 458 -15.97 9.61 6.19
CA THR A 458 -16.33 10.32 7.43
C THR A 458 -17.78 10.79 7.39
N ASP A 459 -18.44 10.96 8.54
CA ASP A 459 -19.64 11.82 8.57
C ASP A 459 -19.30 13.31 8.60
N THR A 460 -20.34 14.13 8.65
CA THR A 460 -20.27 15.59 8.75
C THR A 460 -19.51 16.06 10.00
N ARG A 461 -19.40 15.24 11.05
CA ARG A 461 -18.65 15.55 12.27
C ARG A 461 -17.20 15.05 12.22
N GLY A 462 -16.82 14.34 11.16
CA GLY A 462 -15.49 13.77 11.00
C GLY A 462 -15.33 12.38 11.62
N ALA A 463 -16.41 11.72 12.06
CA ALA A 463 -16.31 10.35 12.55
C ALA A 463 -16.10 9.38 11.39
N GLU A 464 -14.91 8.80 11.36
CA GLU A 464 -14.43 7.84 10.37
C GLU A 464 -15.28 6.56 10.31
N ARG A 465 -15.35 5.98 9.11
CA ARG A 465 -16.04 4.71 8.81
C ARG A 465 -15.53 4.14 7.49
N VAL A 466 -15.84 2.87 7.25
CA VAL A 466 -15.67 2.24 5.94
C VAL A 466 -17.01 2.22 5.23
N LEU A 467 -17.04 2.64 3.96
CA LEU A 467 -18.19 2.51 3.07
C LEU A 467 -17.81 1.71 1.84
N LYS A 468 -18.79 1.06 1.21
CA LYS A 468 -18.61 0.60 -0.17
C LYS A 468 -18.58 1.80 -1.10
N THR A 469 -17.90 1.67 -2.21
CA THR A 469 -17.78 2.70 -3.25
C THR A 469 -18.16 2.10 -4.58
N GLU A 470 -19.04 2.79 -5.29
CA GLU A 470 -19.45 2.40 -6.63
C GLU A 470 -18.26 2.51 -7.60
N VAL A 471 -18.11 1.51 -8.44
CA VAL A 471 -17.14 1.48 -9.53
C VAL A 471 -17.90 1.53 -10.84
N SER A 472 -17.68 2.55 -11.67
CA SER A 472 -18.36 2.69 -12.96
C SER A 472 -18.18 1.44 -13.82
N GLY A 473 -19.26 0.89 -14.36
CA GLY A 473 -19.27 -0.37 -15.12
C GLY A 473 -19.30 -1.65 -14.25
N TRP A 474 -19.13 -1.56 -12.94
CA TRP A 474 -19.23 -2.70 -12.01
C TRP A 474 -20.32 -2.50 -10.93
N GLY A 475 -20.72 -1.27 -10.65
CA GLY A 475 -21.64 -0.95 -9.55
C GLY A 475 -20.96 -1.09 -8.19
N TRP A 476 -21.73 -1.49 -7.17
CA TRP A 476 -21.25 -1.64 -5.80
C TRP A 476 -20.48 -2.94 -5.55
N ASN A 477 -20.91 -4.00 -6.23
CA ASN A 477 -20.44 -5.37 -6.02
C ASN A 477 -20.69 -6.28 -7.24
N GLY A 478 -20.98 -5.74 -8.43
CA GLY A 478 -21.29 -6.51 -9.63
C GLY A 478 -22.74 -7.01 -9.74
N GLU A 479 -23.59 -6.79 -8.73
CA GLU A 479 -25.01 -7.17 -8.81
C GLU A 479 -25.83 -6.06 -9.49
N ILE A 480 -26.66 -6.49 -10.45
CA ILE A 480 -27.63 -5.62 -11.13
C ILE A 480 -28.86 -5.56 -10.23
N GLU A 481 -29.02 -4.47 -9.50
CA GLU A 481 -30.11 -4.32 -8.55
C GLU A 481 -31.28 -3.56 -9.18
N ASN A 482 -32.49 -4.05 -8.92
CA ASN A 482 -33.73 -3.44 -9.43
C ASN A 482 -34.25 -2.30 -8.54
N SER A 483 -33.60 -2.02 -7.39
CA SER A 483 -34.03 -1.00 -6.42
C SER A 483 -32.85 -0.31 -5.76
N VAL A 484 -32.79 1.03 -5.87
CA VAL A 484 -31.72 1.84 -5.28
C VAL A 484 -32.07 2.19 -3.84
N ASP A 485 -31.34 1.62 -2.88
CA ASP A 485 -31.39 2.05 -1.48
C ASP A 485 -30.85 3.50 -1.36
N GLU A 486 -31.60 4.40 -0.71
CA GLU A 486 -31.18 5.79 -0.49
C GLU A 486 -29.80 5.88 0.21
N ALA A 487 -29.48 4.92 1.07
CA ALA A 487 -28.19 4.84 1.74
C ALA A 487 -27.01 4.67 0.74
N ARG A 488 -27.27 4.02 -0.40
CA ARG A 488 -26.28 3.80 -1.46
C ARG A 488 -26.11 5.02 -2.37
N ARG A 489 -27.07 5.96 -2.40
CA ARG A 489 -26.86 7.21 -3.18
C ARG A 489 -25.80 8.12 -2.58
N LYS A 490 -25.54 8.01 -1.28
CA LYS A 490 -24.60 8.90 -0.59
C LYS A 490 -23.16 8.60 -0.98
N GLY A 491 -22.51 9.56 -1.63
CA GLY A 491 -21.14 9.44 -2.11
C GLY A 491 -21.02 9.00 -3.57
N ARG A 492 -22.12 8.73 -4.27
CA ARG A 492 -22.07 8.56 -5.72
C ARG A 492 -21.68 9.87 -6.41
N ARG A 493 -21.00 9.75 -7.54
CA ARG A 493 -20.80 10.85 -8.48
C ARG A 493 -22.17 11.30 -9.02
N ARG A 494 -22.33 12.58 -9.34
CA ARG A 494 -23.65 13.15 -9.68
C ARG A 494 -24.24 12.59 -10.98
N ASP A 495 -23.39 12.24 -11.94
CA ASP A 495 -23.72 11.65 -13.24
C ASP A 495 -23.63 10.12 -13.23
N ALA A 496 -23.51 9.48 -12.06
CA ALA A 496 -23.48 8.03 -11.96
C ALA A 496 -24.75 7.40 -12.52
N VAL A 497 -24.58 6.44 -13.42
CA VAL A 497 -25.67 5.65 -14.02
C VAL A 497 -25.82 4.31 -13.30
N GLU A 498 -27.03 3.78 -13.27
CA GLU A 498 -27.27 2.43 -12.73
C GLU A 498 -26.54 1.37 -13.57
N LEU A 499 -26.09 0.31 -12.90
CA LEU A 499 -25.37 -0.78 -13.55
C LEU A 499 -26.31 -1.52 -14.52
N THR A 500 -25.91 -1.62 -15.78
CA THR A 500 -26.57 -2.50 -16.76
C THR A 500 -25.81 -3.81 -16.92
N LYS A 501 -26.46 -4.81 -17.52
CA LYS A 501 -25.83 -6.09 -17.81
C LYS A 501 -24.67 -5.93 -18.80
N GLU A 502 -24.87 -5.12 -19.83
CA GLU A 502 -23.89 -4.83 -20.86
C GLU A 502 -22.65 -4.14 -20.25
N ALA A 503 -22.87 -3.13 -19.40
CA ALA A 503 -21.77 -2.42 -18.74
C ALA A 503 -20.94 -3.35 -17.84
N ARG A 504 -21.60 -4.29 -17.14
CA ARG A 504 -20.92 -5.31 -16.35
C ARG A 504 -20.11 -6.25 -17.23
N GLU A 505 -20.68 -6.77 -18.31
CA GLU A 505 -19.99 -7.67 -19.24
C GLU A 505 -18.76 -6.97 -19.87
N ASP A 506 -18.92 -5.70 -20.28
CA ASP A 506 -17.81 -4.89 -20.81
C ASP A 506 -16.70 -4.67 -19.77
N PHE A 507 -17.06 -4.49 -18.49
CA PHE A 507 -16.10 -4.38 -17.39
C PHE A 507 -15.30 -5.68 -17.22
N GLU A 508 -15.96 -6.84 -17.26
CA GLU A 508 -15.30 -8.15 -17.18
C GLU A 508 -14.36 -8.40 -18.36
N ILE A 509 -14.82 -8.10 -19.59
CA ILE A 509 -14.02 -8.23 -20.82
C ILE A 509 -12.79 -7.32 -20.76
N THR A 510 -12.98 -6.07 -20.35
CA THR A 510 -11.88 -5.10 -20.21
C THR A 510 -10.90 -5.54 -19.14
N GLY A 511 -11.37 -6.04 -17.99
CA GLY A 511 -10.53 -6.62 -16.96
C GLY A 511 -9.68 -7.79 -17.45
N GLY A 512 -10.26 -8.70 -18.23
CA GLY A 512 -9.52 -9.79 -18.87
C GLY A 512 -8.43 -9.31 -19.83
N LYS A 513 -8.70 -8.27 -20.62
CA LYS A 513 -7.70 -7.63 -21.49
C LYS A 513 -6.59 -6.95 -20.68
N CYS A 514 -6.94 -6.27 -19.59
CA CYS A 514 -5.97 -5.67 -18.68
C CYS A 514 -5.04 -6.72 -18.06
N TRP A 515 -5.58 -7.84 -17.58
CA TRP A 515 -4.79 -8.95 -17.05
C TRP A 515 -3.84 -9.53 -18.11
N ALA A 516 -4.34 -9.78 -19.32
CA ALA A 516 -3.52 -10.29 -20.42
C ALA A 516 -2.36 -9.32 -20.74
N LYS A 517 -2.63 -8.02 -20.81
CA LYS A 517 -1.62 -7.01 -21.11
C LYS A 517 -0.59 -6.83 -19.99
N MET A 518 -1.01 -6.90 -18.71
CA MET A 518 -0.09 -6.89 -17.57
C MET A 518 0.87 -8.08 -17.59
N GLU A 519 0.35 -9.28 -17.90
CA GLU A 519 1.17 -10.48 -17.99
C GLU A 519 2.12 -10.48 -19.20
N GLU A 520 1.68 -9.93 -20.33
CA GLU A 520 2.53 -9.69 -21.49
C GLU A 520 3.69 -8.76 -21.14
N LEU A 521 3.38 -7.58 -20.56
CA LEU A 521 4.39 -6.60 -20.14
C LEU A 521 5.36 -7.19 -19.11
N ARG A 522 4.86 -7.94 -18.12
CA ARG A 522 5.71 -8.56 -17.10
C ARG A 522 6.75 -9.48 -17.74
N LYS A 523 6.31 -10.38 -18.63
CA LYS A 523 7.20 -11.33 -19.32
C LYS A 523 8.19 -10.62 -20.23
N GLU A 524 7.73 -9.65 -21.02
CA GLU A 524 8.58 -8.81 -21.86
C GLU A 524 9.68 -8.14 -21.05
N TRP A 525 9.34 -7.51 -19.92
CA TRP A 525 10.33 -6.88 -19.04
C TRP A 525 11.24 -7.88 -18.30
N GLU A 526 10.75 -9.09 -17.98
CA GLU A 526 11.60 -10.15 -17.44
C GLU A 526 12.69 -10.58 -18.44
N ASP A 527 12.32 -10.71 -19.72
CA ASP A 527 13.22 -11.07 -20.80
C ASP A 527 14.25 -9.94 -21.05
N ILE A 528 13.80 -8.68 -21.14
CA ILE A 528 14.67 -7.50 -21.33
C ILE A 528 15.68 -7.36 -20.19
N LEU A 529 15.25 -7.61 -18.95
CA LEU A 529 16.11 -7.50 -17.77
C LEU A 529 17.00 -8.73 -17.56
N GLY A 530 16.73 -9.84 -18.25
CA GLY A 530 17.46 -11.10 -18.11
C GLY A 530 17.37 -11.68 -16.70
N VAL A 531 16.26 -11.47 -16.00
CA VAL A 531 16.09 -11.91 -14.59
C VAL A 531 15.76 -13.40 -14.47
N ARG A 532 15.20 -13.99 -15.52
CA ARG A 532 15.12 -15.46 -15.65
C ARG A 532 16.42 -15.94 -16.27
N GLU A 533 17.20 -16.73 -15.53
CA GLU A 533 18.29 -17.49 -16.16
C GLU A 533 17.67 -18.42 -17.21
N GLU A 534 18.12 -18.30 -18.47
CA GLU A 534 17.86 -19.34 -19.47
C GLU A 534 18.31 -20.67 -18.87
N ALA A 535 17.38 -21.61 -18.74
CA ALA A 535 17.72 -22.99 -18.43
C ALA A 535 18.62 -23.50 -19.56
N LYS A 536 19.94 -23.46 -19.34
CA LYS A 536 20.95 -24.07 -20.22
C LYS A 536 21.00 -25.56 -20.00
#